data_AF-A0A399YIW5-F1
#
_entry.id   AF-A0A399YIW5-F1
#
_cell.length_a   1.000
_cell.length_b   1.000
_cell.length_c   1.000
_cell.angle_alpha   90.00
_cell.angle_beta   90.00
_cell.angle_gamma   90.00
#
_symmetry.space_group_name_H-M   'P 1'
#
loop_
_entity.id
_entity.type
_entity.pdbx_description
1 polymer ?
#
loop_
_entity_poly.entity_id
_entity_poly.type
_entity_poly.pdbx_seq_one_letter_code
_entity_poly.pdbx_strand_id
1 'polypeptide(L)'
;WARPENTSVNYLDETHYADFAAFAAAFAERYRGRVNDIIIWNEPNVSFEWGQRAPDPAAYTELLKATYARAHEKNPDVKILAGALAPNLAPPNSTDAMNDLEYLDKMYQAGAKDYFDTLAVHAYGWKAPADEAPSPDRVNFRRTELLRDIMLKYGDGAKNVALHGIAARHYVEIWRRREKCGAHRRRLERPSALDQSGDAGGTHPKHNRRVRLVRENKLD
;
A
#
# COMPACT_ATOMS: atom_id res chain seq x y z
N TRP A 1 25.89 15.88 -16.87
CA TRP A 1 25.71 15.26 -15.54
C TRP A 1 25.88 13.77 -15.72
N ALA A 2 26.93 13.20 -15.14
CA ALA A 2 27.12 11.76 -15.09
C ALA A 2 27.16 11.36 -13.62
N ARG A 3 26.42 10.31 -13.26
CA ARG A 3 26.48 9.70 -11.93
C ARG A 3 27.91 9.19 -11.65
N PRO A 4 28.33 9.09 -10.38
CA PRO A 4 29.64 8.53 -10.05
C PRO A 4 29.81 7.09 -10.55
N GLU A 5 31.06 6.68 -10.78
CA GLU A 5 31.37 5.29 -11.12
C GLU A 5 30.90 4.32 -10.01
N ASN A 6 30.58 3.08 -10.40
CA ASN A 6 30.12 2.01 -9.49
C ASN A 6 28.83 2.30 -8.72
N THR A 7 28.03 3.27 -9.17
CA THR A 7 26.69 3.52 -8.62
C THR A 7 25.60 2.82 -9.44
N SER A 8 24.40 2.64 -8.88
CA SER A 8 23.21 2.22 -9.66
C SER A 8 22.50 3.42 -10.28
N VAL A 9 21.49 3.19 -11.12
CA VAL A 9 20.70 4.27 -11.73
C VAL A 9 19.84 5.01 -10.70
N ASN A 10 19.71 4.43 -9.51
CA ASN A 10 19.00 4.99 -8.36
C ASN A 10 19.95 5.79 -7.45
N TYR A 11 21.14 6.20 -7.92
CA TYR A 11 22.00 7.04 -7.09
C TYR A 11 21.42 8.46 -6.93
N LEU A 12 21.23 8.87 -5.67
CA LEU A 12 20.84 10.23 -5.28
C LEU A 12 21.51 10.58 -3.94
N ASP A 13 22.51 11.45 -3.96
CA ASP A 13 23.09 11.99 -2.73
C ASP A 13 22.28 13.19 -2.19
N GLU A 14 22.59 13.58 -0.96
CA GLU A 14 21.85 14.61 -0.21
C GLU A 14 21.81 15.97 -0.92
N THR A 15 22.84 16.32 -1.69
CA THR A 15 22.88 17.60 -2.40
C THR A 15 21.82 17.73 -3.48
N HIS A 16 21.23 16.59 -3.89
CA HIS A 16 20.18 16.50 -4.90
C HIS A 16 18.79 16.18 -4.33
N TYR A 17 18.63 16.12 -3.00
CA TYR A 17 17.31 15.89 -2.39
C TYR A 17 16.33 17.02 -2.71
N ALA A 18 16.81 18.27 -2.77
CA ALA A 18 16.00 19.42 -3.17
C ALA A 18 15.51 19.31 -4.62
N ASP A 19 16.35 18.80 -5.52
CA ASP A 19 16.00 18.59 -6.94
C ASP A 19 14.93 17.50 -7.07
N PHE A 20 15.09 16.38 -6.35
CA PHE A 20 14.10 15.31 -6.32
C PHE A 20 12.76 15.79 -5.73
N ALA A 21 12.80 16.53 -4.62
CA ALA A 21 11.60 17.09 -4.00
C ALA A 21 10.87 18.08 -4.93
N ALA A 22 11.61 18.91 -5.67
CA ALA A 22 11.02 19.80 -6.68
C ALA A 22 10.35 19.02 -7.82
N PHE A 23 10.97 17.93 -8.28
CA PHE A 23 10.36 17.04 -9.27
C PHE A 23 9.08 16.39 -8.75
N ALA A 24 9.12 15.80 -7.55
CA ALA A 24 7.96 15.16 -6.93
C ALA A 24 6.80 16.14 -6.73
N ALA A 25 7.11 17.38 -6.33
CA ALA A 25 6.12 18.45 -6.19
C ALA A 25 5.50 18.87 -7.53
N ALA A 26 6.32 19.03 -8.57
CA ALA A 26 5.83 19.32 -9.93
C ALA A 26 4.96 18.17 -10.47
N PHE A 27 5.31 16.92 -10.17
CA PHE A 27 4.50 15.75 -10.52
C PHE A 27 3.16 15.76 -9.77
N ALA A 28 3.18 16.00 -8.46
CA ALA A 28 1.98 16.07 -7.62
C ALA A 28 1.03 17.20 -8.07
N GLU A 29 1.57 18.37 -8.47
CA GLU A 29 0.81 19.48 -9.03
C GLU A 29 0.16 19.10 -10.35
N ARG A 30 0.96 18.54 -11.28
CA ARG A 30 0.51 18.19 -12.63
C ARG A 30 -0.62 17.15 -12.62
N TYR A 31 -0.56 16.19 -11.70
CA TYR A 31 -1.51 15.09 -11.62
C TYR A 31 -2.51 15.22 -10.45
N ARG A 32 -2.66 16.42 -9.89
CA ARG A 32 -3.65 16.71 -8.86
C ARG A 32 -5.05 16.24 -9.28
N GLY A 33 -5.75 15.54 -8.39
CA GLY A 33 -7.07 14.94 -8.65
C GLY A 33 -7.05 13.70 -9.55
N ARG A 34 -5.88 13.22 -9.98
CA ARG A 34 -5.72 12.02 -10.82
C ARG A 34 -4.82 10.98 -10.16
N VAL A 35 -3.75 11.41 -9.51
CA VAL A 35 -2.84 10.59 -8.71
C VAL A 35 -2.97 11.03 -7.26
N ASN A 36 -3.40 10.12 -6.40
CA ASN A 36 -3.67 10.41 -4.99
C ASN A 36 -2.58 9.89 -4.05
N ASP A 37 -1.74 8.98 -4.51
CA ASP A 37 -0.72 8.32 -3.70
C ASP A 37 0.60 8.32 -4.47
N ILE A 38 1.69 8.77 -3.85
CA ILE A 38 3.04 8.76 -4.41
C ILE A 38 3.94 8.00 -3.44
N ILE A 39 4.57 6.94 -3.92
CA ILE A 39 5.56 6.18 -3.15
C ILE A 39 6.93 6.82 -3.38
N ILE A 40 7.57 7.21 -2.28
CA ILE A 40 8.91 7.78 -2.33
C ILE A 40 9.90 6.65 -2.19
N TRP A 41 10.51 6.32 -3.33
CA TRP A 41 11.56 5.31 -3.46
C TRP A 41 11.09 3.85 -3.44
N ASN A 42 11.90 2.98 -4.03
CA ASN A 42 11.72 1.53 -4.03
C ASN A 42 12.79 0.89 -3.16
N GLU A 43 12.40 0.04 -2.21
CA GLU A 43 13.32 -0.77 -1.38
C GLU A 43 14.59 -0.03 -0.89
N PRO A 44 14.48 1.14 -0.22
CA PRO A 44 15.66 1.92 0.20
C PRO A 44 16.54 1.18 1.23
N ASN A 45 16.07 0.05 1.75
CA ASN A 45 16.80 -0.85 2.61
C ASN A 45 17.68 -1.88 1.86
N VAL A 46 17.78 -1.80 0.52
CA VAL A 46 18.65 -2.63 -0.33
C VAL A 46 19.68 -1.76 -1.05
N SER A 47 20.95 -2.12 -0.99
CA SER A 47 22.06 -1.29 -1.50
C SER A 47 21.94 -0.97 -2.99
N PHE A 48 21.59 -1.97 -3.81
CA PHE A 48 21.37 -1.79 -5.25
C PHE A 48 20.34 -0.69 -5.51
N GLU A 49 19.24 -0.70 -4.76
CA GLU A 49 18.13 0.23 -4.87
C GLU A 49 18.47 1.59 -4.23
N TRP A 50 19.47 1.65 -3.35
CA TRP A 50 19.98 2.86 -2.71
C TRP A 50 21.27 3.42 -3.35
N GLY A 51 21.47 3.17 -4.64
CA GLY A 51 22.57 3.75 -5.41
C GLY A 51 23.90 2.99 -5.31
N GLN A 52 23.89 1.71 -4.95
CA GLN A 52 25.08 0.92 -4.55
C GLN A 52 25.79 1.50 -3.32
N ARG A 53 25.01 2.07 -2.40
CA ARG A 53 25.49 2.56 -1.10
C ARG A 53 24.96 1.66 0.01
N ALA A 54 25.61 1.66 1.16
CA ALA A 54 25.05 1.03 2.34
C ALA A 54 23.67 1.65 2.65
N PRO A 55 22.64 0.84 2.96
CA PRO A 55 21.33 1.37 3.33
C PRO A 55 21.41 2.32 4.52
N ASP A 56 20.78 3.49 4.38
CA ASP A 56 20.81 4.56 5.39
C ASP A 56 19.38 5.07 5.68
N PRO A 57 18.75 4.61 6.78
CA PRO A 57 17.40 5.02 7.14
C PRO A 57 17.31 6.50 7.55
N ALA A 58 18.39 7.10 8.05
CA ALA A 58 18.39 8.52 8.40
C ALA A 58 18.46 9.38 7.13
N ALA A 59 19.35 9.05 6.20
CA ALA A 59 19.43 9.76 4.92
C ALA A 59 18.15 9.61 4.08
N TYR A 60 17.51 8.43 4.10
CA TYR A 60 16.20 8.24 3.48
C TYR A 60 15.11 9.09 4.15
N THR A 61 15.15 9.21 5.48
CA THR A 61 14.23 10.06 6.24
C THR A 61 14.37 11.54 5.85
N GLU A 62 15.59 12.04 5.62
CA GLU A 62 15.80 13.42 5.15
C GLU A 62 15.27 13.64 3.72
N LEU A 63 15.47 12.68 2.81
CA LEU A 63 14.86 12.71 1.47
C LEU A 63 13.32 12.76 1.56
N LEU A 64 12.75 11.94 2.45
CA LEU A 64 11.33 11.86 2.68
C LEU A 64 10.78 13.19 3.24
N LYS A 65 11.45 13.79 4.23
CA LYS A 65 11.12 15.11 4.78
C LYS A 65 11.09 16.20 3.71
N ALA A 66 12.15 16.29 2.91
CA ALA A 66 12.27 17.27 1.83
C ALA A 66 11.14 17.10 0.81
N THR A 67 10.82 15.86 0.45
CA THR A 67 9.79 15.54 -0.53
C THR A 67 8.38 15.80 -0.01
N TYR A 68 8.08 15.38 1.22
CA TYR A 68 6.77 15.48 1.83
C TYR A 68 6.27 16.94 1.89
N ALA A 69 7.12 17.85 2.38
CA ALA A 69 6.78 19.27 2.49
C ALA A 69 6.46 19.88 1.11
N ARG A 70 7.33 19.65 0.12
CA ARG A 70 7.16 20.20 -1.23
C ARG A 70 5.97 19.62 -1.97
N ALA A 71 5.70 18.33 -1.82
CA ALA A 71 4.53 17.71 -2.43
C ALA A 71 3.24 18.30 -1.87
N HIS A 72 3.14 18.49 -0.55
CA HIS A 72 1.94 19.06 0.08
C HIS A 72 1.75 20.56 -0.18
N GLU A 73 2.84 21.34 -0.35
CA GLU A 73 2.76 22.72 -0.87
C GLU A 73 2.02 22.77 -2.22
N LYS A 74 2.24 21.75 -3.05
CA LYS A 74 1.75 21.67 -4.43
C LYS A 74 0.53 20.80 -4.64
N ASN A 75 0.15 19.98 -3.69
CA ASN A 75 -1.08 19.19 -3.67
C ASN A 75 -1.36 18.75 -2.23
N PRO A 76 -2.14 19.50 -1.44
CA PRO A 76 -2.41 19.18 -0.04
C PRO A 76 -3.15 17.84 0.17
N ASP A 77 -3.80 17.30 -0.87
CA ASP A 77 -4.59 16.07 -0.80
C ASP A 77 -3.78 14.81 -1.22
N VAL A 78 -2.54 14.97 -1.69
CA VAL A 78 -1.70 13.83 -2.09
C VAL A 78 -1.18 13.11 -0.86
N LYS A 79 -1.26 11.77 -0.87
CA LYS A 79 -0.64 10.94 0.15
C LYS A 79 0.77 10.56 -0.25
N ILE A 80 1.68 10.69 0.69
CA ILE A 80 3.06 10.26 0.56
C ILE A 80 3.25 8.93 1.27
N LEU A 81 3.66 7.93 0.50
CA LEU A 81 3.96 6.59 0.98
C LEU A 81 5.47 6.48 1.19
N ALA A 82 5.89 6.17 2.43
CA ALA A 82 7.28 5.82 2.70
C ALA A 82 7.60 4.49 1.98
N GLY A 83 8.80 4.44 1.41
CA GLY A 83 9.22 3.54 0.35
C GLY A 83 8.95 2.08 0.63
N ALA A 84 8.73 1.32 -0.44
CA ALA A 84 8.30 -0.07 -0.35
C ALA A 84 9.43 -0.95 0.20
N LEU A 85 9.49 -1.15 1.53
CA LEU A 85 10.58 -1.89 2.17
C LEU A 85 10.65 -3.35 1.69
N ALA A 86 11.85 -3.81 1.35
CA ALA A 86 12.13 -5.19 0.96
C ALA A 86 12.23 -6.07 2.21
N PRO A 87 11.41 -7.13 2.37
CA PRO A 87 11.54 -8.00 3.52
C PRO A 87 12.81 -8.85 3.37
N ASN A 88 13.70 -8.79 4.37
CA ASN A 88 14.96 -9.52 4.34
C ASN A 88 15.47 -9.82 5.77
N LEU A 89 16.51 -10.63 5.86
CA LEU A 89 17.15 -11.06 7.11
C LEU A 89 18.63 -10.67 7.13
N ALA A 90 18.98 -9.53 6.51
CA ALA A 90 20.36 -9.07 6.48
C ALA A 90 20.91 -8.99 7.92
N PRO A 91 22.13 -9.50 8.16
CA PRO A 91 22.74 -9.42 9.47
C PRO A 91 23.06 -7.96 9.82
N PRO A 92 23.20 -7.63 11.12
CA PRO A 92 23.64 -6.31 11.54
C PRO A 92 24.91 -5.87 10.81
N ASN A 93 24.98 -4.57 10.46
CA ASN A 93 26.09 -3.96 9.73
C ASN A 93 26.35 -4.49 8.30
N SER A 94 25.39 -5.21 7.70
CA SER A 94 25.47 -5.54 6.27
C SER A 94 25.47 -4.27 5.41
N THR A 95 26.34 -4.24 4.40
CA THR A 95 26.39 -3.17 3.40
C THR A 95 25.44 -3.38 2.24
N ASP A 96 24.97 -4.62 2.03
CA ASP A 96 24.18 -4.99 0.85
C ASP A 96 22.67 -4.79 1.08
N ALA A 97 22.22 -4.94 2.32
CA ALA A 97 20.83 -4.70 2.73
C ALA A 97 20.75 -4.47 4.24
N MET A 98 19.64 -3.89 4.70
CA MET A 98 19.29 -3.79 6.12
C MET A 98 17.94 -4.46 6.35
N ASN A 99 17.83 -5.19 7.47
CA ASN A 99 16.60 -5.83 7.89
C ASN A 99 15.46 -4.80 7.91
N ASP A 100 14.32 -5.12 7.30
CA ASP A 100 13.18 -4.21 7.16
C ASP A 100 12.64 -3.71 8.50
N LEU A 101 12.64 -4.58 9.53
CA LEU A 101 12.20 -4.21 10.88
C LEU A 101 13.17 -3.20 11.51
N GLU A 102 14.48 -3.45 11.39
CA GLU A 102 15.51 -2.55 11.90
C GLU A 102 15.49 -1.20 11.15
N TYR A 103 15.35 -1.25 9.83
CA TYR A 103 15.31 -0.07 8.99
C TYR A 103 14.12 0.83 9.35
N LEU A 104 12.92 0.27 9.52
CA LEU A 104 11.74 1.03 9.92
C LEU A 104 11.89 1.63 11.33
N ASP A 105 12.41 0.87 12.30
CA ASP A 105 12.63 1.38 13.66
C ASP A 105 13.60 2.57 13.64
N LYS A 106 14.70 2.46 12.88
CA LYS A 106 15.67 3.56 12.69
C LYS A 106 15.10 4.75 11.93
N MET A 107 14.21 4.56 10.96
CA MET A 107 13.50 5.67 10.32
C MET A 107 12.65 6.46 11.32
N TYR A 108 11.91 5.76 12.20
CA TYR A 108 11.14 6.42 13.25
C TYR A 108 12.05 7.18 14.23
N GLN A 109 13.18 6.60 14.62
CA GLN A 109 14.17 7.28 15.46
C GLN A 109 14.75 8.54 14.78
N ALA A 110 14.90 8.54 13.45
CA ALA A 110 15.32 9.70 12.66
C ALA A 110 14.21 10.75 12.45
N GLY A 111 13.00 10.52 13.00
CA GLY A 111 11.89 11.46 12.93
C GLY A 111 11.05 11.35 11.65
N ALA A 112 10.98 10.17 11.02
CA ALA A 112 10.14 9.96 9.84
C ALA A 112 8.64 10.10 10.13
N LYS A 113 8.21 9.99 11.39
CA LYS A 113 6.80 9.93 11.81
C LYS A 113 5.94 11.00 11.14
N ASP A 114 6.38 12.25 11.06
CA ASP A 114 5.50 13.32 10.55
C ASP A 114 5.58 13.52 9.03
N TYR A 115 6.28 12.64 8.31
CA TYR A 115 6.66 12.85 6.90
C TYR A 115 6.24 11.71 5.97
N PHE A 116 5.26 10.90 6.38
CA PHE A 116 4.54 9.98 5.49
C PHE A 116 3.13 9.68 6.03
N ASP A 117 2.21 9.37 5.12
CA ASP A 117 0.81 9.06 5.42
C ASP A 117 0.54 7.55 5.51
N THR A 118 1.35 6.76 4.80
CA THR A 118 1.20 5.30 4.72
C THR A 118 2.57 4.67 4.54
N LEU A 119 2.80 3.53 5.19
CA LEU A 119 4.01 2.74 4.98
C LEU A 119 3.78 1.80 3.80
N ALA A 120 4.57 1.88 2.72
CA ALA A 120 4.58 0.86 1.68
C ALA A 120 5.53 -0.27 2.05
N VAL A 121 5.16 -1.52 1.74
CA VAL A 121 5.98 -2.69 2.00
C VAL A 121 5.86 -3.70 0.86
N HIS A 122 6.93 -4.48 0.65
CA HIS A 122 6.85 -5.71 -0.12
C HIS A 122 6.55 -6.89 0.82
N ALA A 123 5.56 -7.70 0.45
CA ALA A 123 5.13 -8.89 1.21
C ALA A 123 5.48 -10.16 0.44
N TYR A 124 6.78 -10.39 0.23
CA TYR A 124 7.27 -11.60 -0.40
C TYR A 124 7.20 -12.75 0.61
N GLY A 125 6.15 -13.57 0.56
CA GLY A 125 6.04 -14.78 1.40
C GLY A 125 6.92 -15.95 0.94
N TRP A 126 7.70 -15.78 -0.13
CA TRP A 126 8.49 -16.86 -0.76
C TRP A 126 7.68 -18.16 -0.94
N LYS A 127 8.10 -19.25 -0.27
CA LYS A 127 7.46 -20.58 -0.29
C LYS A 127 6.61 -20.85 0.97
N ALA A 128 6.57 -19.91 1.90
CA ALA A 128 5.81 -20.04 3.15
C ALA A 128 4.30 -20.01 2.87
N PRO A 129 3.49 -20.80 3.61
CA PRO A 129 2.04 -20.65 3.64
C PRO A 129 1.64 -19.22 4.00
N ALA A 130 0.54 -18.73 3.42
CA ALA A 130 0.06 -17.37 3.67
C ALA A 130 -0.35 -17.13 5.13
N ASP A 131 -0.76 -18.18 5.84
CA ASP A 131 -1.24 -18.15 7.23
C ASP A 131 -0.15 -18.44 8.26
N GLU A 132 1.06 -18.80 7.82
CA GLU A 132 2.21 -19.02 8.70
C GLU A 132 2.46 -17.79 9.58
N ALA A 133 2.57 -18.00 10.89
CA ALA A 133 2.68 -16.93 11.87
C ALA A 133 3.85 -15.97 11.55
N PRO A 134 3.70 -14.65 11.78
CA PRO A 134 4.77 -13.68 11.58
C PRO A 134 6.04 -14.10 12.33
N SER A 135 7.20 -13.88 11.72
CA SER A 135 8.49 -14.23 12.33
C SER A 135 9.54 -13.14 12.11
N PRO A 136 10.32 -12.76 13.15
CA PRO A 136 11.44 -11.85 13.00
C PRO A 136 12.65 -12.52 12.31
N ASP A 137 12.76 -13.85 12.39
CA ASP A 137 13.92 -14.63 11.94
C ASP A 137 13.68 -15.35 10.61
N ARG A 138 12.51 -15.15 9.99
CA ARG A 138 12.16 -15.74 8.72
C ARG A 138 11.31 -14.77 7.91
N VAL A 139 11.57 -14.67 6.61
CA VAL A 139 10.61 -13.98 5.77
C VAL A 139 9.42 -14.88 5.46
N ASN A 140 8.23 -14.38 5.78
CA ASN A 140 6.97 -14.90 5.33
C ASN A 140 5.99 -13.75 5.04
N PHE A 141 4.83 -14.08 4.49
CA PHE A 141 3.84 -13.08 4.10
C PHE A 141 3.38 -12.23 5.30
N ARG A 142 3.15 -12.86 6.45
CA ARG A 142 2.63 -12.21 7.65
C ARG A 142 3.67 -11.39 8.41
N ARG A 143 4.96 -11.43 8.03
CA ARG A 143 6.02 -10.58 8.61
C ARG A 143 5.66 -9.08 8.60
N THR A 144 4.83 -8.63 7.66
CA THR A 144 4.32 -7.25 7.64
C THR A 144 3.54 -6.86 8.91
N GLU A 145 2.99 -7.84 9.65
CA GLU A 145 2.38 -7.61 10.97
C GLU A 145 3.42 -7.08 11.99
N LEU A 146 4.68 -7.49 11.89
CA LEU A 146 5.75 -6.99 12.77
C LEU A 146 6.15 -5.54 12.44
N LEU A 147 6.11 -5.15 11.16
CA LEU A 147 6.25 -3.74 10.76
C LEU A 147 5.11 -2.91 11.34
N ARG A 148 3.89 -3.46 11.35
CA ARG A 148 2.74 -2.81 11.98
C ARG A 148 2.92 -2.64 13.49
N ASP A 149 3.47 -3.62 14.19
CA ASP A 149 3.78 -3.51 15.61
C ASP A 149 4.78 -2.38 15.91
N ILE A 150 5.78 -2.17 15.02
CA ILE A 150 6.69 -1.02 15.12
C ILE A 150 5.93 0.29 14.96
N MET A 151 5.02 0.41 13.98
CA MET A 151 4.20 1.63 13.85
C MET A 151 3.37 1.90 15.12
N LEU A 152 2.81 0.85 15.73
CA LEU A 152 2.06 0.98 16.99
C LEU A 152 2.96 1.46 18.14
N LYS A 153 4.18 0.91 18.26
CA LYS A 153 5.19 1.33 19.23
C LYS A 153 5.49 2.84 19.15
N TYR A 154 5.54 3.41 17.95
CA TYR A 154 5.78 4.85 17.74
C TYR A 154 4.50 5.72 17.76
N GLY A 155 3.35 5.12 18.09
CA GLY A 155 2.07 5.84 18.16
C GLY A 155 1.51 6.24 16.79
N ASP A 156 1.85 5.51 15.73
CA ASP A 156 1.41 5.70 14.35
C ASP A 156 0.32 4.69 13.92
N GLY A 157 -0.41 4.17 14.91
CA GLY A 157 -1.50 3.22 14.72
C GLY A 157 -2.67 3.71 13.86
N ALA A 158 -2.81 5.01 13.61
CA ALA A 158 -3.85 5.53 12.73
C ALA A 158 -3.48 5.37 11.23
N LYS A 159 -2.20 5.23 10.90
CA LYS A 159 -1.73 5.14 9.52
C LYS A 159 -1.86 3.72 8.97
N ASN A 160 -1.99 3.62 7.65
CA ASN A 160 -2.11 2.34 6.95
C ASN A 160 -0.73 1.75 6.60
N VAL A 161 -0.73 0.44 6.31
CA VAL A 161 0.35 -0.26 5.62
C VAL A 161 -0.18 -0.71 4.26
N ALA A 162 0.48 -0.30 3.17
CA ALA A 162 0.13 -0.67 1.81
C ALA A 162 1.07 -1.77 1.29
N LEU A 163 0.49 -2.88 0.79
CA LEU A 163 1.26 -3.92 0.12
C LEU A 163 1.49 -3.52 -1.33
N HIS A 164 2.73 -3.15 -1.69
CA HIS A 164 3.07 -2.68 -3.04
C HIS A 164 3.55 -3.83 -3.96
N GLY A 165 4.23 -4.83 -3.39
CA GLY A 165 4.74 -5.99 -4.09
C GLY A 165 4.32 -7.27 -3.37
N ILE A 166 3.65 -8.18 -4.09
CA ILE A 166 3.25 -9.50 -3.58
C ILE A 166 3.74 -10.53 -4.58
N ALA A 167 4.43 -11.58 -4.11
CA ALA A 167 4.84 -12.67 -4.98
C ALA A 167 3.62 -13.41 -5.57
N ALA A 168 3.66 -13.71 -6.87
CA ALA A 168 2.50 -14.14 -7.68
C ALA A 168 1.73 -15.40 -7.20
N ARG A 169 2.31 -16.24 -6.33
CA ARG A 169 1.57 -17.42 -5.80
C ARG A 169 0.53 -17.05 -4.73
N HIS A 170 0.81 -16.04 -3.91
CA HIS A 170 -0.15 -15.56 -2.90
C HIS A 170 -1.32 -14.78 -3.51
N TYR A 171 -1.13 -14.19 -4.70
CA TYR A 171 -2.22 -13.59 -5.48
C TYR A 171 -3.35 -14.59 -5.74
N VAL A 172 -3.03 -15.80 -6.20
CA VAL A 172 -4.04 -16.83 -6.53
C VAL A 172 -4.81 -17.29 -5.28
N GLU A 173 -4.13 -17.39 -4.13
CA GLU A 173 -4.74 -17.89 -2.90
C GLU A 173 -5.63 -16.85 -2.21
N ILE A 174 -5.18 -15.59 -2.16
CA ILE A 174 -5.96 -14.45 -1.65
C ILE A 174 -7.20 -14.22 -2.52
N TRP A 175 -7.04 -14.31 -3.85
CA TRP A 175 -8.16 -14.15 -4.79
C TRP A 175 -9.16 -15.31 -4.69
N ARG A 176 -8.69 -16.56 -4.61
CA ARG A 176 -9.56 -17.74 -4.35
C ARG A 176 -10.33 -17.64 -3.03
N ARG A 177 -9.73 -17.06 -1.98
CA ARG A 177 -10.45 -16.83 -0.70
C ARG A 177 -11.52 -15.74 -0.83
N ARG A 178 -11.26 -14.66 -1.56
CA ARG A 178 -12.28 -13.63 -1.86
C ARG A 178 -13.45 -14.18 -2.67
N GLU A 179 -13.22 -15.06 -3.64
CA GLU A 179 -14.30 -15.75 -4.36
C GLU A 179 -15.11 -16.67 -3.45
N LYS A 180 -14.45 -17.43 -2.56
CA LYS A 180 -15.14 -18.29 -1.58
C LYS A 180 -15.99 -17.49 -0.59
N CYS A 181 -15.48 -16.39 -0.05
CA CYS A 181 -16.24 -15.51 0.84
C CYS A 181 -17.39 -14.79 0.10
N GLY A 182 -17.17 -14.32 -1.13
CA GLY A 182 -18.20 -13.72 -1.98
C GLY A 182 -19.29 -14.71 -2.41
N ALA A 183 -18.92 -15.97 -2.66
CA ALA A 183 -19.87 -17.06 -2.93
C ALA A 183 -20.67 -17.45 -1.69
N HIS A 184 -20.07 -17.42 -0.49
CA HIS A 184 -20.77 -17.67 0.76
C HIS A 184 -21.79 -16.56 1.08
N ARG A 185 -21.45 -15.29 0.83
CA ARG A 185 -22.36 -14.15 1.00
C ARG A 185 -23.56 -14.22 0.05
N ARG A 186 -23.34 -14.56 -1.23
CA ARG A 186 -24.41 -14.77 -2.22
C ARG A 186 -25.32 -15.96 -1.91
N ARG A 187 -24.85 -16.95 -1.14
CA ARG A 187 -25.65 -18.11 -0.72
C ARG A 187 -26.58 -17.78 0.45
N LEU A 188 -26.18 -16.86 1.33
CA LEU A 188 -26.97 -16.40 2.47
C LEU A 188 -28.04 -15.37 2.10
N GLU A 189 -27.88 -14.68 0.96
CA GLU A 189 -28.82 -13.67 0.46
C GLU A 189 -29.88 -14.22 -0.51
N ARG A 190 -29.92 -15.54 -0.76
CA ARG A 190 -31.01 -16.15 -1.54
C ARG A 190 -32.25 -16.35 -0.64
N PRO A 191 -33.41 -15.73 -0.96
CA PRO A 191 -34.65 -16.04 -0.27
C PRO A 191 -35.00 -17.52 -0.49
N SER A 192 -35.31 -18.21 0.60
CA SER A 192 -35.84 -19.58 0.59
C SER A 192 -37.13 -19.62 -0.23
N ALA A 193 -37.10 -20.22 -1.42
CA ALA A 193 -38.30 -20.58 -2.15
C ALA A 193 -38.86 -21.89 -1.56
N LEU A 194 -39.67 -21.76 -0.52
CA LEU A 194 -40.59 -22.80 -0.09
C LEU A 194 -41.97 -22.19 0.13
N ASP A 195 -42.94 -22.95 -0.36
CA ASP A 195 -44.39 -22.84 -0.16
C ASP A 195 -45.19 -21.99 -1.15
N GLN A 196 -45.67 -22.63 -2.23
CA GLN A 196 -47.02 -22.41 -2.77
C GLN A 196 -47.55 -23.70 -3.40
N SER A 197 -48.57 -24.30 -2.79
CA SER A 197 -49.47 -25.26 -3.45
C SER A 197 -50.91 -25.10 -2.96
N GLY A 198 -51.83 -24.79 -3.90
CA GLY A 198 -53.29 -24.92 -3.83
C GLY A 198 -54.03 -23.83 -3.04
N ASP A 199 -55.23 -23.36 -3.39
CA ASP A 199 -56.21 -23.70 -4.43
C ASP A 199 -57.28 -22.57 -4.53
N ALA A 200 -58.08 -22.65 -5.58
CA ALA A 200 -59.13 -21.80 -6.17
C ALA A 200 -60.02 -20.83 -5.34
N GLY A 201 -60.36 -19.70 -6.01
CA GLY A 201 -61.77 -19.25 -6.19
C GLY A 201 -62.18 -17.87 -5.63
N GLY A 202 -62.67 -16.96 -6.50
CA GLY A 202 -63.66 -15.92 -6.11
C GLY A 202 -63.43 -14.45 -6.53
N THR A 203 -64.03 -14.06 -7.67
CA THR A 203 -64.74 -12.79 -7.99
C THR A 203 -64.29 -11.39 -7.49
N HIS A 204 -63.82 -10.54 -8.43
CA HIS A 204 -64.18 -9.12 -8.77
C HIS A 204 -64.40 -8.00 -7.70
N PRO A 205 -64.30 -6.68 -8.05
CA PRO A 205 -63.13 -5.84 -8.37
C PRO A 205 -63.05 -4.54 -7.51
N LYS A 206 -61.97 -3.73 -7.62
CA LYS A 206 -62.00 -2.23 -7.68
C LYS A 206 -60.60 -1.59 -7.59
N HIS A 207 -60.39 -0.61 -8.49
CA HIS A 207 -59.66 0.69 -8.38
C HIS A 207 -58.35 0.81 -7.56
N ASN A 208 -57.33 1.58 -7.92
CA ASN A 208 -57.21 2.73 -8.83
C ASN A 208 -55.71 3.07 -9.03
N ARG A 209 -55.38 3.57 -10.24
CA ARG A 209 -54.34 4.56 -10.62
C ARG A 209 -52.86 4.20 -10.36
N ARG A 210 -52.07 4.02 -11.43
CA ARG A 210 -51.30 5.06 -12.19
C ARG A 210 -50.38 5.84 -11.24
N VAL A 211 -49.06 5.92 -11.47
CA VAL A 211 -48.45 6.66 -12.59
C VAL A 211 -47.05 6.09 -12.94
N ARG A 212 -46.84 5.84 -14.23
CA ARG A 212 -45.55 5.79 -14.93
C ARG A 212 -44.94 7.20 -14.93
N LEU A 213 -43.64 7.36 -14.73
CA LEU A 213 -42.81 7.91 -15.80
C LEU A 213 -41.34 7.52 -15.64
N VAL A 214 -40.87 6.80 -16.65
CA VAL A 214 -39.47 6.61 -17.01
C VAL A 214 -39.03 7.88 -17.75
N ARG A 215 -37.80 8.35 -17.53
CA ARG A 215 -36.91 8.75 -18.63
C ARG A 215 -35.46 8.85 -18.17
N GLU A 216 -34.67 7.96 -18.76
CA GLU A 216 -33.23 8.07 -18.97
C GLU A 216 -32.91 9.36 -19.73
N ASN A 217 -31.71 9.90 -19.51
CA ASN A 217 -30.97 10.61 -20.55
C ASN A 217 -29.50 10.24 -20.43
N LYS A 218 -28.92 9.93 -21.58
CA LYS A 218 -27.53 9.54 -21.86
C LYS A 218 -26.90 10.69 -22.67
N LEU A 219 -25.59 10.89 -22.46
CA LEU A 219 -24.59 11.53 -23.35
C LEU A 219 -24.75 13.06 -23.50
N ASP A 220 -23.68 13.87 -23.53
CA ASP A 220 -22.34 13.69 -24.13
C ASP A 220 -21.14 13.67 -23.15
#